data_AF-A0A4R4J5H8-F1
#
_entry.id   AF-A0A4R4J5H8-F1
#
_cell.length_a   1.000
_cell.length_b   1.000
_cell.length_c   1.000
_cell.angle_alpha   90.00
_cell.angle_beta   90.00
_cell.angle_gamma   90.00
#
_symmetry.space_group_name_H-M   'P 1'
#
loop_
_entity.id
_entity.type
_entity.pdbx_description
1 polymer ?
#
loop_
_entity_poly.entity_id
_entity_poly.type
_entity_poly.pdbx_seq_one_letter_code
_entity_poly.pdbx_strand_id
1 'polypeptide(L)' 'MVKIIHNHVIQFPRTETGNEQLLQTYYDYMDAFKQVINSTSQIQMDYICQQYDGFYRFAKLMEMLAYDTINIPRDH' A
#
# COMPACT_ATOMS: atom_id res chain seq x y z
N MET A 1 6.37 -7.89 -9.30
CA MET A 1 5.33 -6.98 -8.76
C MET A 1 5.69 -6.48 -7.36
N VAL A 2 5.82 -7.34 -6.35
CA VAL A 2 6.18 -6.93 -4.97
C VAL A 2 7.45 -6.07 -4.89
N LYS A 3 8.53 -6.48 -5.59
CA LYS A 3 9.80 -5.72 -5.65
C LYS A 3 9.63 -4.32 -6.26
N ILE A 4 8.73 -4.15 -7.22
CA ILE A 4 8.48 -2.86 -7.88
C ILE A 4 7.81 -1.91 -6.90
N ILE A 5 6.74 -2.37 -6.24
CA ILE A 5 6.03 -1.60 -5.19
C ILE A 5 7.00 -1.28 -4.05
N HIS A 6 7.79 -2.25 -3.59
CA HIS A 6 8.79 -2.04 -2.55
C HIS A 6 9.81 -0.96 -2.95
N ASN A 7 10.44 -1.10 -4.11
CA ASN A 7 11.46 -0.16 -4.59
C ASN A 7 10.89 1.25 -4.79
N HIS A 8 9.64 1.37 -5.22
CA HIS A 8 8.95 2.66 -5.34
C HIS A 8 8.72 3.28 -3.96
N VAL A 9 8.18 2.52 -3.01
CA VAL A 9 7.84 3.02 -1.67
C VAL A 9 9.08 3.47 -0.88
N ILE A 10 10.22 2.78 -1.01
CA ILE A 10 11.45 3.15 -0.31
C ILE A 10 12.08 4.45 -0.84
N GLN A 11 11.69 4.93 -2.02
CA GLN A 11 12.13 6.24 -2.53
C GLN A 11 11.49 7.41 -1.78
N PHE A 12 10.38 7.17 -1.08
CA PHE A 12 9.68 8.20 -0.33
C PHE A 12 10.09 8.17 1.15
N PRO A 13 10.44 9.31 1.75
CA PRO A 13 10.77 9.38 3.17
C PRO A 13 9.56 8.97 4.02
N ARG A 14 9.81 8.41 5.21
CA ARG A 14 8.78 8.02 6.20
C ARG A 14 8.25 9.24 6.96
N THR A 15 7.81 10.26 6.24
CA THR A 15 7.20 11.49 6.76
C THR A 15 5.78 11.61 6.24
N GLU A 16 4.99 12.49 6.85
CA GLU A 16 3.61 12.78 6.40
C GLU A 16 3.58 13.20 4.93
N THR A 17 4.42 14.18 4.55
CA THR A 17 4.58 14.61 3.15
C THR A 17 5.01 13.47 2.23
N GLY A 18 5.93 12.60 2.68
CA GLY A 18 6.34 11.44 1.88
C GLY A 18 5.23 10.41 1.70
N ASN A 19 4.36 10.24 2.69
CA ASN A 19 3.16 9.41 2.58
C ASN A 19 2.15 10.03 1.62
N GLU A 20 1.92 11.35 1.68
CA GLU A 20 1.03 12.06 0.74
C GLU A 20 1.51 11.94 -0.71
N GLN A 21 2.81 12.10 -0.95
CA GLN A 21 3.38 11.90 -2.29
C GLN A 21 3.25 10.45 -2.76
N LEU A 22 3.47 9.49 -1.87
CA LEU A 22 3.26 8.08 -2.17
C LEU A 22 1.79 7.78 -2.49
N LEU A 23 0.86 8.40 -1.76
CA LEU A 23 -0.59 8.32 -1.97
C LEU A 23 -1.02 8.89 -3.33
N GLN A 24 -0.38 9.94 -3.84
CA GLN A 24 -0.65 10.45 -5.19
C GLN A 24 -0.35 9.41 -6.27
N THR A 25 0.74 8.65 -6.09
CA THR A 25 1.14 7.57 -7.02
C THR A 25 0.40 6.25 -6.78
N TYR A 26 -0.49 6.20 -5.79
CA TYR A 26 -1.13 4.96 -5.32
C TYR A 26 -2.03 4.32 -6.38
N TYR A 27 -2.77 5.12 -7.14
CA TYR A 27 -3.68 4.62 -8.17
C TYR A 27 -2.94 3.87 -9.28
N ASP A 28 -1.73 4.31 -9.62
CA ASP A 28 -0.89 3.68 -10.65
C ASP A 28 -0.40 2.28 -10.23
N TYR A 29 -0.24 2.06 -8.92
CA TYR A 29 0.21 0.78 -8.37
C TYR A 29 -0.91 -0.09 -7.80
N MET A 30 -2.16 0.40 -7.81
CA MET A 30 -3.31 -0.33 -7.24
C MET A 30 -3.61 -1.63 -7.99
N ASP A 31 -3.46 -1.64 -9.31
CA ASP A 31 -3.65 -2.87 -10.11
C ASP A 31 -2.59 -3.91 -9.77
N ALA A 32 -1.31 -3.51 -9.74
CA ALA A 32 -0.20 -4.37 -9.35
C ALA A 32 -0.36 -4.89 -7.92
N PHE A 33 -0.86 -4.07 -7.00
CA PHE A 33 -1.14 -4.49 -5.62
C PHE A 33 -2.28 -5.52 -5.57
N LYS A 34 -3.40 -5.28 -6.26
CA LYS A 34 -4.50 -6.25 -6.36
C LYS A 34 -4.07 -7.58 -6.95
N GLN A 35 -3.22 -7.56 -7.97
CA GLN A 35 -2.67 -8.79 -8.54
C GLN A 35 -1.85 -9.57 -7.51
N VAL A 36 -1.05 -8.89 -6.67
CA VAL A 36 -0.30 -9.55 -5.58
C VAL A 36 -1.28 -10.18 -4.60
N ILE A 37 -2.25 -9.41 -4.06
CA ILE A 37 -3.24 -9.90 -3.10
C ILE A 37 -3.99 -11.13 -3.63
N ASN A 38 -4.46 -11.08 -4.87
CA ASN A 38 -5.24 -12.15 -5.48
C ASN A 38 -4.38 -13.40 -5.79
N SER A 39 -3.08 -13.23 -6.00
CA SER A 39 -2.16 -14.32 -6.38
C SER A 39 -1.43 -14.93 -5.19
N THR A 40 -1.51 -14.33 -4.00
CA THR A 40 -0.77 -14.78 -2.81
C THR A 40 -1.72 -15.31 -1.75
N SER A 41 -1.40 -16.48 -1.20
CA SER A 41 -2.04 -16.99 0.01
C SER A 41 -1.62 -16.18 1.25
N GLN A 42 -2.39 -16.28 2.34
CA GLN A 42 -2.11 -15.55 3.57
C GLN A 42 -0.68 -15.77 4.10
N ILE A 43 -0.19 -17.01 4.08
CA ILE A 43 1.19 -17.35 4.50
C ILE A 43 2.24 -16.65 3.62
N GLN A 44 2.00 -16.59 2.30
CA GLN A 44 2.90 -15.91 1.36
C GLN A 44 2.86 -14.40 1.56
N MET A 45 1.69 -13.86 1.86
CA MET A 45 1.50 -12.45 2.16
C MET A 45 2.24 -12.05 3.44
N ASP A 46 2.17 -12.86 4.50
CA ASP A 46 2.94 -12.64 5.73
C ASP A 46 4.44 -12.63 5.46
N TYR A 47 4.93 -13.58 4.66
CA TYR A 47 6.33 -13.64 4.26
C TYR A 47 6.75 -12.41 3.43
N ILE A 48 5.90 -11.96 2.50
CA ILE A 48 6.13 -10.76 1.70
C ILE A 48 6.20 -9.52 2.59
N CYS A 49 5.29 -9.38 3.56
CA CYS A 49 5.29 -8.26 4.50
C CYS A 49 6.55 -8.23 5.37
N GLN A 50 7.09 -9.40 5.74
CA GLN A 50 8.35 -9.49 6.48
C GLN A 50 9.58 -9.18 5.62
N GLN A 51 9.61 -9.65 4.37
CA GLN A 51 10.75 -9.47 3.47
C GLN A 51 10.79 -8.09 2.82
N TYR A 52 9.64 -7.46 2.59
CA TYR A 52 9.50 -6.21 1.87
C TYR A 52 8.78 -5.18 2.73
N ASP A 53 9.53 -4.54 3.64
CA ASP A 53 9.01 -3.48 4.52
C ASP A 53 8.29 -2.36 3.73
N GLY A 54 8.84 -1.94 2.58
CA GLY A 54 8.18 -0.97 1.69
C GLY A 54 6.81 -1.44 1.18
N PHE A 55 6.64 -2.74 0.91
CA PHE A 55 5.33 -3.27 0.52
C PHE A 55 4.36 -3.30 1.70
N TYR A 56 4.83 -3.66 2.91
CA TYR A 56 4.04 -3.59 4.13
C TYR A 56 3.56 -2.16 4.42
N ARG A 57 4.47 -1.17 4.28
CA ARG A 57 4.13 0.26 4.42
C ARG A 57 3.05 0.68 3.42
N PHE A 58 3.15 0.23 2.17
CA PHE A 58 2.12 0.49 1.15
C PHE A 58 0.77 -0.12 1.54
N ALA A 59 0.76 -1.38 1.99
CA ALA A 59 -0.45 -2.05 2.47
C ALA A 59 -1.11 -1.32 3.65
N LYS A 60 -0.32 -0.81 4.60
CA LYS A 60 -0.82 -0.05 5.74
C LYS A 60 -1.43 1.30 5.34
N LEU A 61 -0.86 1.98 4.35
CA LEU A 61 -1.47 3.17 3.77
C LEU A 61 -2.79 2.85 3.07
N MET A 62 -2.89 1.71 2.37
CA MET A 62 -4.17 1.25 1.79
C MET A 62 -5.23 1.02 2.88
N GLU A 63 -4.84 0.38 3.99
CA GLU A 63 -5.74 0.09 5.10
C GLU A 63 -6.27 1.38 5.74
N MET A 64 -5.40 2.38 5.94
CA MET A 64 -5.80 3.70 6.44
C MET A 64 -6.75 4.42 5.47
N LEU A 65 -6.42 4.44 4.17
CA LEU A 65 -7.30 5.05 3.16
C LEU A 65 -8.67 4.38 3.10
N ALA A 66 -8.71 3.05 3.13
CA ALA A 66 -9.96 2.31 3.10
C ALA A 66 -10.79 2.61 4.35
N TYR A 67 -10.15 2.65 5.52
CA TYR A 67 -10.81 3.00 6.78
C TYR A 67 -11.34 4.44 6.78
N ASP A 68 -10.55 5.39 6.30
CA ASP A 68 -10.94 6.80 6.19
C ASP A 68 -12.10 6.97 5.21
N THR A 69 -11.99 6.39 4.01
CA THR A 69 -13.05 6.41 2.97
C THR A 69 -14.37 5.81 3.47
N ILE A 70 -14.31 4.76 4.29
CA ILE A 70 -15.49 4.10 4.86
C ILE A 70 -16.09 4.91 6.03
N ASN A 71 -15.26 5.66 6.77
CA ASN A 71 -15.69 6.48 7.91
C ASN A 71 -16.00 7.94 7.57
N ILE A 72 -15.86 8.38 6.32
CA ILE A 72 -16.48 9.64 5.89
C ILE A 72 -17.99 9.48 6.13
N PRO A 73 -18.59 10.22 7.08
CA PRO A 73 -20.04 10.28 7.13
C PRO A 73 -20.46 10.86 5.79
N ARG A 74 -21.26 10.11 5.04
CA ARG A 74 -22.02 10.68 3.91
C ARG A 74 -22.96 11.72 4.50
N ASP A 75 -22.45 12.93 4.69
CA ASP A 75 -23.24 14.10 5.01
C ASP A 75 -23.53 14.82 3.69
N HIS A 76 -24.85 14.93 3.44
CA HIS A 76 -25.56 15.57 2.33
C HIS A 76 -25.73 14.81 1.00
#